data_AF-A0A930BT37-F1
#
_entry.id   AF-A0A930BT37-F1
#
_cell.length_a   1.000
_cell.length_b   1.000
_cell.length_c   1.000
_cell.angle_alpha   90.00
_cell.angle_beta   90.00
_cell.angle_gamma   90.00
#
_symmetry.space_group_name_H-M   'P 1'
#
loop_
_entity.id
_entity.type
_entity.pdbx_description
1 polymer ?
#
loop_
_entity_poly.entity_id
_entity_poly.type
_entity_poly.pdbx_seq_one_letter_code
_entity_poly.pdbx_strand_id
1 'polypeptide(L)'
;IYQKAYDLSRVMPIAHSIAQQAVASMLRWIGALYGFQNIILVGGGAYLFKKAIKEAFPKHKILEVKEPLYANVRGFQIAGMNHAPKLFATPAAAAQGGA
;
A
#
# COMPACT_ATOMS: atom_id res chain seq x y z
N ILE A 1 -19.40 2.29 27.51
CA ILE A 1 -18.28 1.54 26.90
C ILE A 1 -18.05 1.97 25.44
N TYR A 2 -19.10 2.45 24.74
CA TYR A 2 -18.92 3.25 23.53
C TYR A 2 -18.44 4.69 23.84
N GLN A 3 -17.62 5.27 22.96
CA GLN A 3 -17.12 6.66 22.98
C GLN A 3 -16.14 7.09 24.11
N LYS A 4 -15.67 6.19 24.97
CA LYS A 4 -14.58 6.52 25.91
C LYS A 4 -13.25 6.06 25.32
N ALA A 5 -12.24 6.95 25.35
CA ALA A 5 -10.88 6.60 24.98
C ALA A 5 -10.40 5.45 25.86
N TYR A 6 -10.04 4.33 25.25
CA TYR A 6 -9.54 3.15 25.95
C TYR A 6 -8.03 3.07 25.74
N ASP A 7 -7.29 2.94 26.84
CA ASP A 7 -5.84 2.83 26.77
C ASP A 7 -5.43 1.44 26.26
N LEU A 8 -4.85 1.42 25.05
CA LEU A 8 -4.34 0.21 24.42
C LEU A 8 -2.87 -0.05 24.75
N SER A 9 -2.20 0.81 25.51
CA SER A 9 -0.75 0.72 25.77
C SER A 9 -0.34 -0.64 26.32
N ARG A 10 -1.19 -1.27 27.14
CA ARG A 10 -0.94 -2.61 27.72
C ARG A 10 -0.90 -3.74 26.68
N VAL A 11 -1.63 -3.61 25.57
CA VAL A 11 -1.71 -4.63 24.52
C VAL A 11 -0.82 -4.30 23.31
N MET A 12 -0.28 -3.08 23.23
CA MET A 12 0.64 -2.68 22.15
C MET A 12 1.85 -3.61 21.97
N PRO A 13 2.49 -4.17 23.03
CA PRO A 13 3.57 -5.14 22.85
C PRO A 13 3.14 -6.38 22.05
N ILE A 14 1.89 -6.84 22.24
CA ILE A 14 1.32 -7.97 21.51
C ILE A 14 1.15 -7.60 20.03
N ALA A 15 0.60 -6.41 19.75
CA ALA A 15 0.46 -5.91 18.38
C ALA A 15 1.82 -5.82 17.65
N HIS A 16 2.86 -5.37 18.34
CA HIS A 16 4.22 -5.34 17.78
C HIS A 16 4.77 -6.75 17.50
N SER A 17 4.54 -7.71 18.40
CA SER A 17 4.97 -9.10 18.18
C SER A 17 4.29 -9.71 16.95
N ILE A 18 2.99 -9.47 16.76
CA ILE A 18 2.25 -9.90 15.57
C ILE A 18 2.85 -9.27 14.31
N ALA A 19 3.18 -7.98 14.35
CA ALA A 19 3.81 -7.31 13.21
C ALA A 19 5.17 -7.91 12.85
N GLN A 20 6.00 -8.23 13.85
CA GLN A 20 7.30 -8.89 13.65
C GLN A 20 7.12 -10.30 13.04
N GLN A 21 6.19 -11.09 13.54
CA GLN A 21 5.89 -12.43 13.01
C GLN A 21 5.42 -12.39 11.56
N ALA A 22 4.60 -11.40 11.20
CA ALA A 22 4.13 -11.20 9.84
C ALA A 22 5.29 -10.84 8.90
N VAL A 23 6.17 -9.91 9.30
CA VAL A 23 7.36 -9.56 8.51
C VAL A 23 8.30 -10.76 8.36
N ALA A 24 8.56 -11.50 9.44
CA ALA A 24 9.37 -12.72 9.38
C ALA A 24 8.78 -13.79 8.45
N SER A 25 7.46 -13.92 8.43
CA SER A 25 6.77 -14.83 7.51
C SER A 25 6.88 -14.39 6.06
N MET A 26 6.84 -13.08 5.80
CA MET A 26 7.05 -12.51 4.47
C MET A 26 8.48 -12.76 3.96
N LEU A 27 9.49 -12.64 4.82
CA LEU A 27 10.90 -12.86 4.45
C LEU A 27 11.17 -14.27 3.88
N ARG A 28 10.36 -15.27 4.24
CA ARG A 28 10.50 -16.64 3.68
C ARG A 28 10.16 -16.72 2.19
N TRP A 29 9.32 -15.81 1.71
CA TRP A 29 8.85 -15.79 0.32
C TRP A 29 9.65 -14.82 -0.55
N ILE A 30 10.27 -13.83 0.07
CA ILE A 30 11.15 -12.92 -0.65
C ILE A 30 12.49 -13.63 -0.83
N GLY A 31 12.80 -14.01 -2.08
CA GLY A 31 14.01 -14.75 -2.41
C GLY A 31 15.32 -14.05 -1.99
N ALA A 32 16.42 -14.82 -1.99
CA ALA A 32 17.72 -14.43 -1.45
C ALA A 32 18.37 -13.16 -2.09
N LEU A 33 17.85 -12.71 -3.23
CA LEU A 33 18.29 -11.50 -3.92
C LEU A 33 17.19 -10.43 -3.74
N TYR A 34 17.27 -9.66 -2.66
CA TYR A 34 16.38 -8.52 -2.38
C TYR A 34 16.58 -7.42 -3.45
N GLY A 35 15.99 -7.65 -4.63
CA GLY A 35 16.13 -6.82 -5.84
C GLY A 35 15.18 -5.62 -5.91
N PHE A 36 14.47 -5.30 -4.84
CA PHE A 36 13.61 -4.12 -4.76
C PHE A 36 14.27 -3.00 -3.99
N GLN A 37 14.01 -1.75 -4.37
CA GLN A 37 14.59 -0.58 -3.71
C GLN A 37 13.65 0.07 -2.70
N ASN A 38 12.34 -0.10 -2.88
CA ASN A 38 11.32 0.62 -2.13
C ASN A 38 10.33 -0.36 -1.47
N ILE A 39 9.95 -0.04 -0.24
CA ILE A 39 8.87 -0.71 0.49
C ILE A 39 7.78 0.33 0.71
N ILE A 40 6.58 0.09 0.20
CA ILE A 40 5.44 1.00 0.36
C ILE A 40 4.52 0.43 1.45
N LEU A 41 4.34 1.19 2.53
CA LEU A 41 3.53 0.79 3.67
C LEU A 41 2.15 1.47 3.61
N VAL A 42 1.11 0.65 3.50
CA VAL A 42 -0.29 1.08 3.31
C VAL A 42 -1.25 0.32 4.24
N GLY A 43 -2.53 0.70 4.24
CA GLY A 43 -3.57 0.15 5.10
C GLY A 43 -3.73 0.87 6.44
N GLY A 44 -4.85 0.65 7.12
CA GLY A 44 -5.16 1.30 8.40
C GLY A 44 -4.21 0.92 9.54
N GLY A 45 -3.64 -0.28 9.50
CA GLY A 45 -2.66 -0.77 10.48
C GLY A 45 -1.20 -0.48 10.14
N ALA A 46 -0.93 0.25 9.05
CA ALA A 46 0.43 0.53 8.54
C ALA A 46 1.43 0.91 9.64
N TYR A 47 1.05 1.84 10.51
CA TYR A 47 1.91 2.37 11.56
C TYR A 47 2.46 1.31 12.52
N LEU A 48 1.73 0.20 12.75
CA LEU A 48 2.15 -0.89 13.63
C LEU A 48 3.34 -1.68 13.07
N PHE A 49 3.50 -1.70 11.75
CA PHE A 49 4.50 -2.52 11.06
C PHE A 49 5.80 -1.77 10.75
N LYS A 50 5.79 -0.44 10.82
CA LYS A 50 6.93 0.42 10.45
C LYS A 50 8.24 -0.01 11.12
N LYS A 51 8.19 -0.26 12.44
CA LYS A 51 9.35 -0.68 13.21
C LYS A 51 9.88 -2.04 12.74
N ALA A 52 9.01 -3.05 12.68
CA ALA A 52 9.38 -4.41 12.27
C ALA A 52 9.97 -4.45 10.85
N ILE A 53 9.40 -3.68 9.91
CA ILE A 53 9.93 -3.57 8.54
C ILE A 53 11.29 -2.88 8.55
N LYS A 54 11.50 -1.81 9.32
CA LYS A 54 12.81 -1.13 9.38
C LYS A 54 13.90 -2.02 9.97
N GLU A 55 13.56 -2.86 10.94
CA GLU A 55 14.46 -3.85 11.53
C GLU A 55 14.84 -4.93 10.51
N ALA A 56 13.88 -5.45 9.74
CA ALA A 56 14.12 -6.45 8.71
C ALA A 56 14.85 -5.90 7.46
N PHE A 57 14.62 -4.62 7.13
CA PHE A 57 15.10 -3.98 5.91
C PHE A 57 15.84 -2.67 6.19
N PRO A 58 16.97 -2.70 6.91
CA PRO A 58 17.61 -1.48 7.42
C PRO A 58 18.05 -0.52 6.30
N LYS A 59 18.47 -1.07 5.15
CA LYS A 59 19.00 -0.33 3.99
C LYS A 59 17.93 0.11 2.97
N HIS A 60 16.71 -0.41 3.05
CA HIS A 60 15.67 -0.11 2.06
C HIS A 60 14.94 1.20 2.38
N LYS A 61 14.46 1.87 1.33
CA LYS A 61 13.61 3.06 1.50
C LYS A 61 12.19 2.62 1.85
N ILE A 62 11.73 3.00 3.04
CA ILE A 62 10.35 2.76 3.47
C ILE A 62 9.55 4.03 3.20
N LEU A 63 8.50 3.89 2.41
CA LEU A 63 7.59 4.96 2.01
C LEU A 63 6.24 4.76 2.69
N GLU A 64 5.88 5.69 3.57
CA GLU A 64 4.54 5.74 4.14
C GLU A 64 3.65 6.63 3.27
N VAL A 65 2.51 6.08 2.85
CA VAL A 65 1.56 6.83 2.02
C VAL A 65 0.71 7.73 2.91
N LYS A 66 0.45 8.96 2.45
CA LYS A 66 -0.49 9.86 3.11
C LYS A 66 -1.88 9.23 3.13
N GLU A 67 -2.45 9.11 4.32
CA GLU A 67 -3.74 8.43 4.57
C GLU A 67 -3.74 7.00 4.01
N PRO A 68 -2.90 6.11 4.59
CA PRO A 68 -2.59 4.81 4.01
C PRO A 68 -3.82 3.89 3.88
N LEU A 69 -4.88 4.15 4.64
CA LEU A 69 -6.18 3.49 4.54
C LEU A 69 -6.81 3.63 3.15
N TYR A 70 -6.63 4.78 2.49
CA TYR A 70 -7.26 5.08 1.19
C TYR A 70 -6.35 4.79 0.00
N ALA A 71 -5.15 4.26 0.21
CA ALA A 71 -4.13 4.12 -0.83
C ALA A 71 -4.64 3.35 -2.07
N ASN A 72 -5.31 2.21 -1.87
CA ASN A 72 -5.81 1.38 -2.97
C ASN A 72 -6.94 2.07 -3.74
N VAL A 73 -7.91 2.64 -3.02
CA VAL A 73 -9.07 3.32 -3.64
C VAL A 73 -8.61 4.55 -4.44
N ARG A 74 -7.64 5.30 -3.92
CA ARG A 74 -7.00 6.40 -4.66
C ARG A 74 -6.32 5.89 -5.93
N GLY A 75 -5.60 4.78 -5.86
CA GLY A 75 -4.98 4.15 -7.02
C GLY A 75 -6.01 3.76 -8.09
N PHE A 76 -7.12 3.14 -7.68
CA PHE A 76 -8.22 2.76 -8.57
C PHE A 76 -8.90 3.98 -9.21
N GLN A 77 -9.11 5.05 -8.44
CA GLN A 77 -9.66 6.30 -8.97
C GLN A 77 -8.74 6.89 -10.04
N ILE A 78 -7.44 7.01 -9.76
CA ILE A 78 -6.45 7.54 -10.72
C ILE A 78 -6.42 6.68 -11.99
N ALA A 79 -6.38 5.35 -11.84
CA ALA A 79 -6.43 4.44 -12.98
C ALA A 79 -7.72 4.66 -13.80
N GLY A 80 -8.88 4.70 -13.14
CA GLY A 80 -10.16 4.97 -13.78
C GLY A 80 -10.16 6.28 -14.57
N MET A 81 -9.66 7.37 -13.98
CA MET A 81 -9.57 8.68 -14.64
C MET A 81 -8.61 8.69 -15.83
N ASN A 82 -7.52 7.92 -15.79
CA ASN A 82 -6.56 7.82 -16.89
C ASN A 82 -7.06 6.93 -18.04
N HIS A 83 -7.92 5.96 -17.74
CA HIS A 83 -8.41 4.98 -18.71
C HIS A 83 -9.80 5.31 -19.28
N ALA A 84 -10.70 5.91 -18.50
CA ALA A 84 -12.04 6.29 -18.95
C ALA A 84 -12.02 7.17 -20.22
N PRO A 85 -11.16 8.20 -20.36
CA PRO A 85 -11.09 8.97 -21.60
C PRO A 85 -10.72 8.12 -22.83
N LYS A 86 -9.95 7.05 -22.66
CA LYS A 86 -9.58 6.13 -23.76
C LYS A 86 -10.72 5.19 -24.15
N LEU A 87 -11.60 4.87 -23.20
CA LEU A 87 -12.78 4.02 -23.41
C LEU A 87 -13.95 4.80 -24.02
N PHE A 88 -14.04 6.09 -23.74
CA PHE A 88 -15.10 6.98 -24.20
C PHE A 88 -14.65 7.98 -25.29
N ALA A 89 -13.38 7.94 -25.70
CA ALA A 89 -12.95 8.61 -26.92
C ALA A 89 -13.60 7.92 -28.12
N THR A 90 -14.59 8.57 -28.73
CA THR A 90 -15.14 8.18 -30.02
C THR A 90 -13.99 8.09 -31.04
N PRO A 91 -13.88 7.03 -31.87
CA PRO A 91 -12.95 7.02 -32.98
C PRO A 91 -13.41 8.06 -34.01
N ALA A 92 -13.01 9.31 -33.81
CA ALA A 92 -13.09 10.32 -34.84
C ALA A 92 -11.97 10.04 -35.86
N ALA A 93 -12.33 9.97 -37.13
CA ALA A 93 -11.47 9.86 -38.33
C ALA A 93 -11.16 8.45 -38.89
N ALA A 94 -12.19 7.61 -39.07
CA ALA A 94 -12.17 6.56 -40.10
C ALA A 94 -13.27 6.73 -41.17
N ALA A 95 -13.89 7.92 -41.25
CA ALA A 95 -14.96 8.23 -42.19
C ALA A 95 -14.77 9.63 -42.78
N GLN A 96 -13.72 9.80 -43.59
CA GLN A 96 -13.58 10.92 -44.52
C GLN A 96 -12.54 10.50 -45.57
N GLY A 97 -13.03 9.79 -46.59
CA GLY A 97 -12.23 9.26 -47.68
C GLY A 97 -13.13 8.50 -48.64
N GLY A 98 -13.99 9.23 -49.36
CA GLY A 98 -14.93 8.64 -50.30
C GLY A 98 -15.89 9.66 -50.89
N ALA A 99 -15.40 10.43 -51.86
CA ALA A 99 -16.08 10.94 -53.05
C ALA A 99 -15.21 12.03 -53.68
#